data_AF-A0A521TZ73-F1
#
_entry.id   AF-A0A521TZ73-F1
#
_cell.length_a   1.000
_cell.length_b   1.000
_cell.length_c   1.000
_cell.angle_alpha   90.00
_cell.angle_beta   90.00
_cell.angle_gamma   90.00
#
_symmetry.space_group_name_H-M   'P 1'
#
loop_
_entity.id
_entity.type
_entity.pdbx_description
1 polymer ?
#
loop_
_entity_poly.entity_id
_entity_poly.type
_entity_poly.pdbx_seq_one_letter_code
_entity_poly.pdbx_strand_id
1 'polypeptide(L)'
;MRRSLVHLGFLLLACACGGSSTTTTTDAGTGSDTGPTPGDGATSDAGGTAGLPGDEYCRSAPNPGCRGTTVNTCGVCVTPSPRRDVLERTNCDDTQRREYCRPGTPGAPNLQCFQPGSYPTAGTSERVTMWGYVRVFGNGGDSQHIKISVHRVNEDGTPGEMLGSTVSDIASPAAGMEDVYSPSRDRVLFTRRTGGYTLSNIPTETELLVITEGDPADTEASGLWSHRIYDYNFVLLNSEIDAMPAPTGVMGRSVRFNPRVISNSDWTAIPATSTLTSGITRGRGALAGEVHDCDDVRLANATVESTPRRAWDGPVVYFSENDTNPLPDLSREQRGTSLLGTYALLDVEPGPVRVAAVGYNAARAVVHLGSYRARIFPDSVTLVTFRGMRPWQAPAR
;
A
#
# COMPACT_ATOMS: atom_id res chain seq x y z
N MET A 1 40.32 -7.05 41.15
CA MET A 1 40.59 -5.75 41.81
C MET A 1 39.84 -4.65 41.06
N ARG A 2 39.24 -3.73 41.81
CA ARG A 2 38.53 -2.48 41.42
C ARG A 2 37.18 -2.60 40.68
N ARG A 3 36.15 -2.45 41.51
CA ARG A 3 34.76 -2.09 41.23
C ARG A 3 34.68 -0.65 40.67
N SER A 4 33.62 -0.37 39.90
CA SER A 4 32.89 0.90 39.98
C SER A 4 31.43 0.70 39.57
N LEU A 5 30.56 0.75 40.60
CA LEU A 5 29.15 1.12 40.54
C LEU A 5 29.03 2.60 40.15
N VAL A 6 28.07 2.96 39.30
CA VAL A 6 27.46 4.31 39.27
C VAL A 6 25.95 4.19 39.07
N HIS A 7 25.25 5.16 39.65
CA HIS A 7 23.94 5.15 40.29
C HIS A 7 22.67 4.94 39.46
N LEU A 8 21.74 4.29 40.17
CA LEU A 8 20.29 4.34 40.09
C LEU A 8 19.78 5.78 40.36
N GLY A 9 19.00 6.35 39.44
CA GLY A 9 18.34 7.64 39.60
C GLY A 9 16.85 7.52 39.32
N PHE A 10 16.08 7.28 40.39
CA PHE A 10 14.62 7.28 40.43
C PHE A 10 14.13 8.73 40.40
N LEU A 11 13.25 9.10 39.47
CA LEU A 11 12.47 10.34 39.54
C LEU A 11 10.99 10.03 39.37
N LEU A 12 10.30 9.97 40.50
CA LEU A 12 8.84 10.01 40.63
C LEU A 12 8.40 11.46 40.39
N LEU A 13 7.49 11.67 39.43
CA LEU A 13 6.66 12.86 39.40
C LEU A 13 5.19 12.42 39.43
N ALA A 14 4.60 12.47 40.62
CA ALA A 14 3.16 12.47 40.83
C ALA A 14 2.67 13.92 40.77
N CYS A 15 1.68 14.20 39.93
CA CYS A 15 0.84 15.38 40.07
C CYS A 15 -0.62 14.95 39.95
N ALA A 16 -1.38 15.34 40.96
CA ALA A 16 -2.75 14.95 41.22
C ALA A 16 -3.73 16.07 40.83
N CYS A 17 -4.97 15.65 40.58
CA CYS A 17 -6.25 16.33 40.80
C CYS A 17 -6.59 17.64 40.06
N GLY A 18 -7.74 17.59 39.39
CA GLY A 18 -8.46 18.78 38.92
C GLY A 18 -9.79 18.41 38.25
N GLY A 19 -10.71 17.82 39.02
CA GLY A 19 -12.10 17.64 38.58
C GLY A 19 -12.86 18.96 38.62
N SER A 20 -13.75 19.17 37.65
CA SER A 20 -14.90 20.06 37.80
C SER A 20 -15.99 19.62 36.83
N SER A 21 -16.94 18.89 37.39
CA SER A 21 -18.26 18.58 36.87
C SER A 21 -19.18 19.78 37.10
N THR A 22 -19.78 20.31 36.03
CA THR A 22 -20.96 21.18 36.13
C THR A 22 -22.06 20.60 35.26
N THR A 23 -22.95 19.87 35.93
CA THR A 23 -24.32 19.56 35.50
C THR A 23 -25.23 20.74 35.82
N THR A 24 -25.98 21.22 34.83
CA THR A 24 -27.21 21.99 35.05
C THR A 24 -28.27 21.51 34.06
N THR A 25 -29.11 20.59 34.52
CA THR A 25 -30.56 20.57 34.25
C THR A 25 -31.14 21.84 34.89
N THR A 26 -32.13 22.57 34.36
CA THR A 26 -33.48 22.20 33.92
C THR A 26 -34.08 23.51 33.34
N ASP A 27 -34.93 23.46 32.31
CA ASP A 27 -36.29 23.97 32.47
C ASP A 27 -37.22 23.55 31.33
N ALA A 28 -38.42 23.15 31.75
CA ALA A 28 -39.53 22.75 30.92
C ALA A 28 -40.31 23.99 30.44
N GLY A 29 -40.60 24.05 29.14
CA GLY A 29 -41.46 25.07 28.56
C GLY A 29 -42.33 24.46 27.47
N THR A 30 -43.48 23.93 27.86
CA THR A 30 -44.59 23.60 26.97
C THR A 30 -45.25 24.89 26.46
N GLY A 31 -45.22 25.10 25.15
CA GLY A 31 -45.96 26.18 24.49
C GLY A 31 -46.37 25.74 23.09
N SER A 32 -47.64 25.39 22.95
CA SER A 32 -48.33 25.08 21.69
C SER A 32 -49.20 26.26 21.29
N ASP A 33 -48.95 26.81 20.10
CA ASP A 33 -49.84 27.59 19.21
C ASP A 33 -48.95 28.23 18.12
N THR A 34 -49.32 28.55 16.88
CA THR A 34 -50.41 28.27 15.92
C THR A 34 -49.94 28.96 14.62
N GLY A 35 -50.15 28.36 13.43
CA GLY A 35 -50.18 29.12 12.16
C GLY A 35 -49.00 28.93 11.18
N PRO A 36 -49.27 28.66 9.89
CA PRO A 36 -48.24 28.36 8.90
C PRO A 36 -47.67 29.65 8.28
N THR A 37 -46.35 29.81 8.33
CA THR A 37 -45.62 30.78 7.51
C THR A 37 -45.17 30.10 6.22
N PRO A 38 -45.62 30.55 5.03
CA PRO A 38 -45.10 30.10 3.75
C PRO A 38 -43.81 30.84 3.45
N GLY A 39 -42.71 30.10 3.28
CA GLY A 39 -41.44 30.66 2.84
C GLY A 39 -40.40 30.64 3.95
N ASP A 40 -39.79 29.47 4.13
CA ASP A 40 -38.36 29.27 4.37
C ASP A 40 -38.11 27.77 4.32
N GLY A 41 -38.05 27.25 3.08
CA GLY A 41 -37.56 25.91 2.80
C GLY A 41 -36.06 25.84 3.01
N ALA A 42 -35.60 26.07 4.24
CA ALA A 42 -34.34 25.55 4.71
C ALA A 42 -34.60 24.08 5.05
N THR A 43 -34.54 23.23 4.03
CA THR A 43 -34.16 21.85 4.27
C THR A 43 -32.86 21.92 5.05
N SER A 44 -32.90 21.45 6.29
CA SER A 44 -31.70 21.00 6.97
C SER A 44 -31.21 19.80 6.17
N ASP A 45 -30.51 20.10 5.07
CA ASP A 45 -29.54 19.19 4.49
C ASP A 45 -28.56 18.93 5.63
N ALA A 46 -28.81 17.86 6.37
CA ALA A 46 -27.76 17.14 7.06
C ALA A 46 -26.71 16.89 5.98
N GLY A 47 -25.71 17.78 5.96
CA GLY A 47 -24.72 17.88 4.91
C GLY A 47 -24.00 16.55 4.82
N GLY A 48 -24.51 15.67 3.96
CA GLY A 48 -23.78 14.53 3.47
C GLY A 48 -22.55 15.12 2.85
N THR A 49 -21.41 14.97 3.53
CA THR A 49 -20.10 15.30 2.98
C THR A 49 -20.07 14.68 1.59
N ALA A 50 -20.20 15.50 0.55
CA ALA A 50 -20.14 15.02 -0.82
C ALA A 50 -18.82 14.26 -0.93
N GLY A 51 -18.91 12.95 -1.17
CA GLY A 51 -17.74 12.09 -1.31
C GLY A 51 -16.84 12.61 -2.44
N LEU A 52 -15.55 12.26 -2.36
CA LEU A 52 -14.64 12.55 -3.48
C LEU A 52 -15.11 11.79 -4.72
N PRO A 53 -14.96 12.37 -5.93
CA PRO A 53 -15.21 11.62 -7.16
C PRO A 53 -14.45 10.28 -7.15
N GLY A 54 -15.18 9.18 -7.31
CA GLY A 54 -14.65 7.82 -7.30
C GLY A 54 -14.74 7.08 -5.96
N ASP A 55 -15.22 7.72 -4.88
CA ASP A 55 -15.40 7.07 -3.57
C ASP A 55 -16.82 6.52 -3.33
N GLU A 56 -17.67 6.54 -4.36
CA GLU A 56 -19.09 6.19 -4.24
C GLU A 56 -19.28 4.73 -3.81
N TYR A 57 -18.32 3.85 -4.13
CA TYR A 57 -18.35 2.44 -3.76
C TYR A 57 -18.11 2.18 -2.26
N CYS A 58 -17.58 3.15 -1.52
CA CYS A 58 -17.20 2.99 -0.13
C CYS A 58 -18.00 3.91 0.82
N ARG A 59 -19.20 4.34 0.40
CA ARG A 59 -20.11 5.20 1.19
C ARG A 59 -20.46 4.65 2.57
N SER A 60 -20.37 3.34 2.78
CA SER A 60 -20.60 2.69 4.08
C SER A 60 -19.37 2.72 5.00
N ALA A 61 -18.23 3.26 4.54
CA ALA A 61 -17.05 3.36 5.36
C ALA A 61 -17.29 4.34 6.53
N PRO A 62 -16.77 4.03 7.74
CA PRO A 62 -16.87 4.94 8.87
C PRO A 62 -16.26 6.31 8.52
N ASN A 63 -16.90 7.40 8.95
CA ASN A 63 -16.30 8.72 8.85
C ASN A 63 -15.38 8.95 10.06
N PRO A 64 -14.05 9.01 9.89
CA PRO A 64 -13.11 9.22 11.00
C PRO A 64 -13.13 10.66 11.57
N GLY A 65 -13.93 11.58 11.02
CA GLY A 65 -14.01 12.96 11.51
C GLY A 65 -12.78 13.80 11.12
N CYS A 66 -12.44 13.80 9.84
CA CYS A 66 -11.30 14.51 9.27
C CYS A 66 -11.28 16.01 9.60
N ARG A 67 -10.10 16.57 9.88
CA ARG A 67 -9.91 17.95 10.36
C ARG A 67 -8.93 18.74 9.51
N GLY A 68 -9.12 20.05 9.42
CA GLY A 68 -8.20 20.93 8.70
C GLY A 68 -8.26 20.70 7.19
N THR A 69 -7.11 20.49 6.56
CA THR A 69 -6.98 20.36 5.09
C THR A 69 -7.12 18.92 4.59
N THR A 70 -7.48 17.97 5.46
CA THR A 70 -7.69 16.58 5.07
C THR A 70 -9.02 16.38 4.37
N VAL A 71 -9.06 15.48 3.39
CA VAL A 71 -10.27 14.96 2.77
C VAL A 71 -10.58 13.58 3.33
N ASN A 72 -11.86 13.29 3.59
CA ASN A 72 -12.29 11.92 3.90
C ASN A 72 -12.48 11.18 2.58
N THR A 73 -11.81 10.05 2.41
CA THR A 73 -12.13 9.11 1.33
C THR A 73 -12.12 7.68 1.86
N CYS A 74 -13.21 6.97 1.62
CA CYS A 74 -13.41 5.61 2.09
C CYS A 74 -13.10 5.38 3.57
N GLY A 75 -13.29 6.38 4.42
CA GLY A 75 -13.02 6.30 5.86
C GLY A 75 -11.56 6.48 6.26
N VAL A 76 -10.76 7.11 5.39
CA VAL A 76 -9.38 7.53 5.66
C VAL A 76 -9.29 9.05 5.48
N CYS A 77 -8.68 9.73 6.46
CA CYS A 77 -8.32 11.14 6.29
C CYS A 77 -7.01 11.26 5.55
N VAL A 78 -7.07 11.71 4.30
CA VAL A 78 -5.89 11.94 3.48
C VAL A 78 -5.61 13.43 3.41
N THR A 79 -4.36 13.85 3.60
CA THR A 79 -3.95 15.24 3.34
C THR A 79 -3.46 15.34 1.90
N PRO A 80 -4.20 15.96 0.97
CA PRO A 80 -3.73 16.14 -0.39
C PRO A 80 -2.47 17.00 -0.44
N SER A 81 -1.65 16.78 -1.47
CA SER A 81 -0.41 17.53 -1.70
C SER A 81 -0.67 19.05 -1.74
N PRO A 82 0.01 19.87 -0.92
CA PRO A 82 -0.21 21.32 -0.90
C PRO A 82 0.23 22.00 -2.21
N ARG A 83 1.13 21.36 -2.98
CA ARG A 83 1.58 21.89 -4.28
C ARG A 83 0.52 21.78 -5.38
N ARG A 84 -0.47 20.89 -5.20
CA ARG A 84 -1.52 20.61 -6.19
C ARG A 84 -0.98 20.23 -7.57
N ASP A 85 0.17 19.54 -7.57
CA ASP A 85 0.71 18.91 -8.77
C ASP A 85 -0.32 17.89 -9.26
N VAL A 86 -0.63 17.91 -10.56
CA VAL A 86 -1.60 16.98 -11.15
C VAL A 86 -0.99 15.59 -11.26
N LEU A 87 -1.85 14.58 -11.22
CA LEU A 87 -1.46 13.20 -11.42
C LEU A 87 -0.86 13.00 -12.81
N GLU A 88 0.24 12.28 -12.86
CA GLU A 88 1.00 12.01 -14.07
C GLU A 88 1.20 10.52 -14.21
N ARG A 89 0.91 10.00 -15.42
CA ARG A 89 1.14 8.61 -15.77
C ARG A 89 2.61 8.41 -16.16
N THR A 90 3.15 7.28 -15.75
CA THR A 90 4.55 6.93 -16.00
C THR A 90 4.78 6.56 -17.45
N ASN A 91 5.74 7.22 -18.10
CA ASN A 91 6.23 6.82 -19.42
C ASN A 91 7.26 5.68 -19.29
N CYS A 92 7.20 4.70 -20.19
CA CYS A 92 8.18 3.63 -20.27
C CYS A 92 9.59 4.09 -20.67
N ASP A 93 9.74 5.30 -21.21
CA ASP A 93 11.05 5.88 -21.55
C ASP A 93 11.69 6.60 -20.36
N ASP A 94 10.89 7.09 -19.40
CA ASP A 94 11.36 7.84 -18.23
C ASP A 94 11.87 6.92 -17.11
N THR A 95 11.32 5.70 -17.09
CA THR A 95 11.73 4.64 -16.19
C THR A 95 12.57 3.66 -16.99
N GLN A 96 13.73 3.23 -16.47
CA GLN A 96 14.57 2.21 -17.12
C GLN A 96 13.91 0.81 -17.14
N ARG A 97 12.57 0.75 -16.95
CA ARG A 97 11.76 -0.45 -16.86
C ARG A 97 10.45 -0.27 -17.58
N ARG A 98 10.03 -1.34 -18.27
CA ARG A 98 8.80 -1.37 -19.05
C ARG A 98 7.58 -1.92 -18.28
N GLU A 99 7.73 -2.19 -16.99
CA GLU A 99 6.62 -2.68 -16.16
C GLU A 99 5.80 -1.50 -15.63
N TYR A 100 4.47 -1.61 -15.73
CA TYR A 100 3.51 -0.64 -15.16
C TYR A 100 3.67 0.80 -15.65
N CYS A 101 4.03 0.94 -16.92
CA CYS A 101 4.22 2.21 -17.62
C CYS A 101 3.45 2.21 -18.94
N ARG A 102 3.31 3.38 -19.55
CA ARG A 102 2.71 3.53 -20.88
C ARG A 102 3.79 4.00 -21.89
N PRO A 103 3.96 3.33 -23.04
CA PRO A 103 4.87 3.81 -24.07
C PRO A 103 4.31 5.06 -24.77
N GLY A 104 5.19 5.95 -25.21
CA GLY A 104 4.82 7.21 -25.86
C GLY A 104 4.34 8.27 -24.87
N THR A 105 3.73 9.35 -25.35
CA THR A 105 3.24 10.43 -24.47
C THR A 105 2.13 9.90 -23.56
N PRO A 106 2.33 9.85 -22.24
CA PRO A 106 1.30 9.37 -21.33
C PRO A 106 0.11 10.31 -21.38
N GLY A 107 -1.09 9.77 -21.62
CA GLY A 107 -2.34 10.53 -21.54
C GLY A 107 -2.72 10.85 -20.10
N ALA A 108 -3.92 11.43 -19.92
CA ALA A 108 -4.47 11.61 -18.58
C ALA A 108 -4.62 10.25 -17.83
N PRO A 109 -4.51 10.23 -16.49
CA PRO A 109 -4.80 9.06 -15.66
C PRO A 109 -6.17 8.45 -15.99
N ASN A 110 -6.23 7.13 -16.19
CA ASN A 110 -7.51 6.44 -16.34
C ASN A 110 -8.11 6.14 -14.97
N LEU A 111 -9.17 6.87 -14.58
CA LEU A 111 -9.86 6.66 -13.30
C LEU A 111 -11.27 6.07 -13.47
N GLN A 112 -11.60 5.56 -14.67
CA GLN A 112 -12.95 5.13 -15.00
C GLN A 112 -13.44 3.95 -14.16
N CYS A 113 -12.55 3.05 -13.73
CA CYS A 113 -12.92 1.91 -12.89
C CYS A 113 -13.43 2.29 -11.48
N PHE A 114 -13.31 3.56 -11.09
CA PHE A 114 -13.91 4.10 -9.86
C PHE A 114 -15.29 4.75 -10.09
N GLN A 115 -15.76 4.83 -11.33
CA GLN A 115 -17.05 5.46 -11.65
C GLN A 115 -18.20 4.45 -11.56
N PRO A 116 -19.38 4.84 -11.01
CA PRO A 116 -20.57 4.01 -11.06
C PRO A 116 -20.89 3.54 -12.48
N GLY A 117 -21.15 2.23 -12.63
CA GLY A 117 -21.40 1.60 -13.92
C GLY A 117 -20.16 1.10 -14.65
N SER A 118 -18.96 1.53 -14.24
CA SER A 118 -17.67 1.10 -14.77
C SER A 118 -16.87 0.24 -13.79
N TYR A 119 -17.47 -0.13 -12.65
CA TYR A 119 -16.85 -1.06 -11.71
C TYR A 119 -16.53 -2.40 -12.37
N PRO A 120 -15.33 -2.95 -12.13
CA PRO A 120 -14.94 -4.24 -12.69
C PRO A 120 -15.82 -5.35 -12.10
N THR A 121 -16.16 -6.32 -12.94
CA THR A 121 -16.89 -7.53 -12.55
C THR A 121 -15.95 -8.71 -12.54
N ALA A 122 -16.06 -9.57 -11.53
CA ALA A 122 -15.25 -10.78 -11.45
C ALA A 122 -15.64 -11.71 -12.60
N GLY A 123 -14.63 -12.26 -13.27
CA GLY A 123 -14.83 -13.37 -14.20
C GLY A 123 -15.16 -14.68 -13.46
N THR A 124 -15.43 -15.74 -14.22
CA THR A 124 -15.49 -17.09 -13.66
C THR A 124 -14.09 -17.50 -13.20
N SER A 125 -13.94 -17.88 -11.93
CA SER A 125 -12.66 -18.34 -11.39
C SER A 125 -12.17 -19.61 -12.09
N GLU A 126 -10.92 -19.60 -12.51
CA GLU A 126 -10.22 -20.70 -13.14
C GLU A 126 -8.94 -21.04 -12.36
N ARG A 127 -8.36 -22.22 -12.58
CA ARG A 127 -7.10 -22.64 -11.95
C ARG A 127 -5.94 -22.46 -12.93
N VAL A 128 -4.93 -21.72 -12.52
CA VAL A 128 -3.76 -21.39 -13.35
C VAL A 128 -2.44 -21.69 -12.65
N THR A 129 -1.35 -21.69 -13.41
CA THR A 129 0.01 -21.69 -12.88
C THR A 129 0.51 -20.25 -12.75
N MET A 130 0.76 -19.82 -11.52
CA MET A 130 1.48 -18.57 -11.25
C MET A 130 2.98 -18.80 -11.44
N TRP A 131 3.66 -17.88 -12.12
CA TRP A 131 5.11 -17.93 -12.32
C TRP A 131 5.73 -16.55 -12.29
N GLY A 132 7.04 -16.48 -12.10
CA GLY A 132 7.78 -15.23 -12.17
C GLY A 132 9.09 -15.34 -11.41
N TYR A 133 9.61 -14.20 -10.99
CA TYR A 133 10.80 -14.12 -10.14
C TYR A 133 10.56 -13.19 -8.96
N VAL A 134 11.32 -13.41 -7.89
CA VAL A 134 11.24 -12.58 -6.68
C VAL A 134 12.03 -11.29 -6.90
N ARG A 135 11.35 -10.16 -6.85
CA ARG A 135 11.94 -8.83 -6.93
C ARG A 135 12.52 -8.41 -5.59
N VAL A 136 13.72 -7.85 -5.59
CA VAL A 136 14.31 -7.27 -4.40
C VAL A 136 13.97 -5.78 -4.36
N PHE A 137 13.36 -5.33 -3.27
CA PHE A 137 13.17 -3.91 -3.02
C PHE A 137 14.44 -3.34 -2.38
N GLY A 138 15.13 -2.44 -3.09
CA GLY A 138 16.35 -1.79 -2.60
C GLY A 138 17.65 -2.50 -3.01
N ASN A 139 18.64 -2.49 -2.12
CA ASN A 139 20.04 -2.87 -2.39
C ASN A 139 20.38 -4.34 -2.06
N GLY A 140 19.40 -5.21 -1.78
CA GLY A 140 19.66 -6.62 -1.47
C GLY A 140 20.39 -7.41 -2.57
N GLY A 141 20.96 -8.56 -2.22
CA GLY A 141 21.67 -9.44 -3.15
C GLY A 141 20.74 -10.30 -4.02
N ASP A 142 21.23 -11.48 -4.43
CA ASP A 142 20.47 -12.46 -5.19
C ASP A 142 19.22 -12.96 -4.42
N SER A 143 18.06 -13.06 -5.08
CA SER A 143 16.79 -13.47 -4.45
C SER A 143 16.50 -14.97 -4.56
N GLN A 144 17.50 -15.81 -4.25
CA GLN A 144 17.33 -17.26 -4.13
C GLN A 144 16.82 -17.65 -2.75
N HIS A 145 16.17 -18.81 -2.68
CA HIS A 145 15.70 -19.42 -1.44
C HIS A 145 14.72 -18.51 -0.67
N ILE A 146 13.87 -17.81 -1.42
CA ILE A 146 12.75 -17.06 -0.86
C ILE A 146 11.53 -17.95 -0.94
N LYS A 147 10.93 -18.24 0.22
CA LYS A 147 9.65 -18.94 0.27
C LYS A 147 8.54 -17.99 -0.15
N ILE A 148 7.74 -18.43 -1.12
CA ILE A 148 6.52 -17.77 -1.56
C ILE A 148 5.35 -18.64 -1.14
N SER A 149 4.33 -18.06 -0.51
CA SER A 149 3.09 -18.75 -0.19
C SER A 149 1.88 -17.89 -0.54
N VAL A 150 0.85 -18.53 -1.10
CA VAL A 150 -0.38 -17.87 -1.53
C VAL A 150 -1.51 -18.34 -0.62
N HIS A 151 -2.26 -17.40 -0.08
CA HIS A 151 -3.33 -17.64 0.89
C HIS A 151 -4.61 -16.97 0.43
N ARG A 152 -5.75 -17.48 0.91
CA ARG A 152 -6.99 -16.69 1.00
C ARG A 152 -6.80 -15.58 2.04
N VAL A 153 -7.59 -14.52 1.93
CA VAL A 153 -7.66 -13.46 2.95
C VAL A 153 -8.85 -13.75 3.87
N ASN A 154 -8.62 -13.83 5.18
CA ASN A 154 -9.70 -13.89 6.17
C ASN A 154 -10.37 -12.51 6.30
N GLU A 155 -11.59 -12.48 6.84
CA GLU A 155 -12.35 -11.23 7.01
C GLU A 155 -11.62 -10.17 7.84
N ASP A 156 -10.79 -10.59 8.81
CA ASP A 156 -9.97 -9.71 9.65
C ASP A 156 -8.64 -9.29 9.02
N GLY A 157 -8.43 -9.65 7.75
CA GLY A 157 -7.22 -9.43 6.98
C GLY A 157 -6.10 -10.44 7.26
N THR A 158 -6.24 -11.41 8.16
CA THR A 158 -5.17 -12.40 8.41
C THR A 158 -5.05 -13.43 7.27
N PRO A 159 -3.91 -14.13 7.13
CA PRO A 159 -3.79 -15.23 6.18
C PRO A 159 -4.78 -16.36 6.51
N GLY A 160 -5.58 -16.75 5.52
CA GLY A 160 -6.53 -17.85 5.60
C GLY A 160 -5.95 -19.18 5.12
N GLU A 161 -6.73 -19.94 4.35
CA GLU A 161 -6.28 -21.20 3.73
C GLU A 161 -5.07 -20.96 2.82
N MET A 162 -4.00 -21.70 3.04
CA MET A 162 -2.85 -21.74 2.14
C MET A 162 -3.20 -22.55 0.89
N LEU A 163 -3.21 -21.88 -0.26
CA LEU A 163 -3.53 -22.47 -1.55
C LEU A 163 -2.32 -23.15 -2.21
N GLY A 164 -1.11 -22.69 -1.85
CA GLY A 164 0.14 -23.27 -2.31
C GLY A 164 1.35 -22.55 -1.76
N SER A 165 2.51 -23.21 -1.81
CA SER A 165 3.80 -22.62 -1.49
C SER A 165 4.91 -23.23 -2.35
N THR A 166 5.94 -22.44 -2.61
CA THR A 166 7.13 -22.81 -3.36
C THR A 166 8.32 -22.00 -2.86
N VAL A 167 9.53 -22.33 -3.30
CA VAL A 167 10.77 -21.62 -2.96
C VAL A 167 11.43 -21.16 -4.26
N SER A 168 11.90 -19.92 -4.29
CA SER A 168 12.59 -19.38 -5.46
C SER A 168 13.97 -20.00 -5.66
N ASP A 169 14.36 -20.20 -6.91
CA ASP A 169 15.67 -20.74 -7.29
C ASP A 169 16.23 -19.96 -8.49
N ILE A 170 17.51 -19.61 -8.44
CA ILE A 170 18.22 -18.96 -9.55
C ILE A 170 18.47 -19.89 -10.75
N ALA A 171 18.33 -21.20 -10.56
CA ALA A 171 18.34 -22.19 -11.63
C ALA A 171 16.96 -22.41 -12.27
N SER A 172 15.90 -21.81 -11.71
CA SER A 172 14.55 -21.90 -12.26
C SER A 172 14.48 -21.34 -13.69
N PRO A 173 13.69 -21.93 -14.60
CA PRO A 173 13.45 -21.34 -15.92
C PRO A 173 12.82 -19.93 -15.88
N ALA A 174 12.16 -19.59 -14.76
CA ALA A 174 11.58 -18.27 -14.54
C ALA A 174 12.55 -17.27 -13.86
N ALA A 175 13.78 -17.69 -13.56
CA ALA A 175 14.80 -16.82 -13.00
C ALA A 175 15.20 -15.72 -13.99
N GLY A 176 15.76 -14.64 -13.46
CA GLY A 176 16.17 -13.48 -14.26
C GLY A 176 17.43 -12.81 -13.73
N MET A 177 17.74 -11.67 -14.35
CA MET A 177 18.81 -10.77 -13.92
C MET A 177 18.21 -9.39 -13.72
N GLU A 178 18.68 -8.67 -12.69
CA GLU A 178 18.31 -7.28 -12.43
C GLU A 178 19.58 -6.46 -12.21
N ASP A 179 19.76 -5.45 -13.06
CA ASP A 179 20.77 -4.43 -12.84
C ASP A 179 20.32 -3.49 -11.72
N VAL A 180 21.20 -3.23 -10.77
CA VAL A 180 20.99 -2.27 -9.69
C VAL A 180 21.75 -1.00 -10.02
N TYR A 181 21.01 0.10 -10.20
CA TYR A 181 21.57 1.37 -10.65
C TYR A 181 21.99 2.26 -9.48
N SER A 182 22.96 3.13 -9.72
CA SER A 182 23.31 4.24 -8.81
C SER A 182 22.10 5.13 -8.54
N PRO A 183 22.05 5.87 -7.42
CA PRO A 183 20.96 6.81 -7.17
C PRO A 183 20.71 7.81 -8.32
N SER A 184 21.78 8.25 -8.99
CA SER A 184 21.75 9.10 -10.19
C SER A 184 21.37 8.39 -11.49
N ARG A 185 21.25 7.06 -11.47
CA ARG A 185 20.96 6.17 -12.62
C ARG A 185 21.97 6.26 -13.78
N ASP A 186 23.15 6.83 -13.52
CA ASP A 186 24.21 7.05 -14.50
C ASP A 186 25.09 5.80 -14.73
N ARG A 187 25.02 4.81 -13.84
CA ARG A 187 25.75 3.55 -13.96
C ARG A 187 25.08 2.40 -13.23
N VAL A 188 25.35 1.19 -13.70
CA VAL A 188 25.04 -0.05 -12.97
C VAL A 188 26.08 -0.21 -11.85
N LEU A 189 25.62 -0.39 -10.61
CA LEU A 189 26.46 -0.68 -9.44
C LEU A 189 26.82 -2.17 -9.41
N PHE A 190 25.85 -3.03 -9.64
CA PHE A 190 25.99 -4.48 -9.76
C PHE A 190 24.77 -5.08 -10.44
N THR A 191 24.87 -6.33 -10.89
CA THR A 191 23.74 -7.12 -11.40
C THR A 191 23.50 -8.27 -10.43
N ARG A 192 22.25 -8.45 -10.00
CA ARG A 192 21.83 -9.59 -9.15
C ARG A 192 21.02 -10.59 -9.95
N ARG A 193 21.09 -11.85 -9.54
CA ARG A 193 20.21 -12.92 -10.02
C ARG A 193 18.91 -12.89 -9.26
N THR A 194 17.79 -12.92 -9.98
CA THR A 194 16.47 -13.02 -9.37
C THR A 194 16.01 -14.48 -9.39
N GLY A 195 15.69 -15.04 -8.22
CA GLY A 195 15.22 -16.41 -8.11
C GLY A 195 13.83 -16.56 -8.75
N GLY A 196 13.70 -17.51 -9.67
CA GLY A 196 12.44 -17.84 -10.34
C GLY A 196 11.61 -18.83 -9.55
N TYR A 197 10.30 -18.82 -9.75
CA TYR A 197 9.37 -19.76 -9.11
C TYR A 197 8.20 -20.12 -10.03
N THR A 198 7.57 -21.25 -9.73
CA THR A 198 6.27 -21.65 -10.28
C THR A 198 5.38 -22.19 -9.17
N LEU A 199 4.08 -21.95 -9.29
CA LEU A 199 3.07 -22.41 -8.33
C LEU A 199 1.75 -22.70 -9.06
N SER A 200 1.36 -23.97 -9.11
CA SER A 200 0.17 -24.41 -9.83
C SER A 200 -1.11 -24.33 -8.98
N ASN A 201 -2.26 -24.44 -9.66
CA ASN A 201 -3.59 -24.55 -9.05
C ASN A 201 -4.05 -23.31 -8.26
N ILE A 202 -3.55 -22.13 -8.62
CA ILE A 202 -3.97 -20.86 -8.00
C ILE A 202 -5.25 -20.36 -8.68
N PRO A 203 -6.29 -19.97 -7.90
CA PRO A 203 -7.55 -19.51 -8.47
C PRO A 203 -7.42 -18.06 -8.97
N THR A 204 -8.00 -17.79 -10.13
CA THR A 204 -8.19 -16.44 -10.65
C THR A 204 -9.46 -15.80 -10.09
N GLU A 205 -9.63 -14.49 -10.34
CA GLU A 205 -10.85 -13.72 -10.02
C GLU A 205 -11.23 -13.80 -8.52
N THR A 206 -10.21 -13.94 -7.69
CA THR A 206 -10.29 -14.18 -6.25
C THR A 206 -9.32 -13.26 -5.54
N GLU A 207 -9.72 -12.72 -4.39
CA GLU A 207 -8.82 -12.01 -3.50
C GLU A 207 -7.81 -12.96 -2.85
N LEU A 208 -6.53 -12.64 -3.04
CA LEU A 208 -5.39 -13.44 -2.57
C LEU A 208 -4.46 -12.59 -1.72
N LEU A 209 -3.72 -13.27 -0.84
CA LEU A 209 -2.59 -12.73 -0.09
C LEU A 209 -1.34 -13.51 -0.46
N VAL A 210 -0.30 -12.81 -0.91
CA VAL A 210 1.01 -13.43 -1.14
C VAL A 210 1.94 -13.07 0.00
N ILE A 211 2.58 -14.08 0.58
CA ILE A 211 3.57 -13.90 1.63
C ILE A 211 4.93 -14.34 1.10
N THR A 212 5.93 -13.48 1.24
CA THR A 212 7.33 -13.83 1.00
C THR A 212 8.15 -13.72 2.27
N GLU A 213 9.10 -14.64 2.43
CA GLU A 213 10.07 -14.69 3.52
C GLU A 213 11.32 -15.46 3.07
N GLY A 214 12.47 -15.23 3.69
CA GLY A 214 13.60 -16.16 3.52
C GLY A 214 13.18 -17.59 3.91
N ASP A 215 13.56 -18.59 3.12
CA ASP A 215 13.20 -19.98 3.40
C ASP A 215 13.73 -20.37 4.80
N PRO A 216 12.86 -20.76 5.75
CA PRO A 216 13.30 -21.15 7.08
C PRO A 216 14.21 -22.39 7.09
N ALA A 217 14.23 -23.20 6.02
CA ALA A 217 15.16 -24.31 5.87
C ALA A 217 16.59 -23.85 5.51
N ASP A 218 16.76 -22.60 5.08
CA ASP A 218 18.06 -22.01 4.74
C ASP A 218 18.41 -20.90 5.74
N THR A 219 19.45 -21.13 6.53
CA THR A 219 19.91 -20.19 7.57
C THR A 219 20.49 -18.89 6.99
N GLU A 220 21.08 -18.94 5.80
CA GLU A 220 21.60 -17.75 5.13
C GLU A 220 20.45 -16.90 4.59
N ALA A 221 19.50 -17.53 3.88
CA ALA A 221 18.34 -16.83 3.34
C ALA A 221 17.48 -16.22 4.44
N SER A 222 17.16 -16.98 5.50
CA SER A 222 16.41 -16.47 6.66
C SER A 222 17.16 -15.36 7.42
N GLY A 223 18.50 -15.36 7.39
CA GLY A 223 19.33 -14.31 7.97
C GLY A 223 19.46 -13.04 7.11
N LEU A 224 19.29 -13.13 5.79
CA LEU A 224 19.34 -12.00 4.86
C LEU A 224 17.97 -11.34 4.62
N TRP A 225 16.90 -12.16 4.67
CA TRP A 225 15.53 -11.81 4.32
C TRP A 225 14.59 -12.08 5.51
N SER A 226 14.93 -11.55 6.69
CA SER A 226 14.23 -11.89 7.94
C SER A 226 12.88 -11.20 8.11
N HIS A 227 12.52 -10.27 7.24
CA HIS A 227 11.27 -9.53 7.29
C HIS A 227 10.30 -10.05 6.26
N ARG A 228 9.15 -10.54 6.74
CA ARG A 228 8.07 -10.99 5.87
C ARG A 228 7.47 -9.83 5.09
N ILE A 229 7.03 -10.11 3.87
CA ILE A 229 6.16 -9.21 3.13
C ILE A 229 4.80 -9.86 2.97
N TYR A 230 3.73 -9.12 3.30
CA TYR A 230 2.33 -9.49 3.13
C TYR A 230 1.72 -8.65 2.02
N ASP A 231 1.64 -9.19 0.80
CA ASP A 231 1.13 -8.48 -0.39
C ASP A 231 -0.37 -8.68 -0.57
N TYR A 232 -1.11 -7.63 -0.24
CA TYR A 232 -2.58 -7.56 -0.30
C TYR A 232 -3.07 -6.95 -1.60
N ASN A 233 -4.39 -6.96 -1.78
CA ASN A 233 -5.07 -6.45 -2.97
C ASN A 233 -4.62 -7.16 -4.26
N PHE A 234 -4.18 -8.42 -4.10
CA PHE A 234 -3.69 -9.25 -5.19
C PHE A 234 -4.82 -10.11 -5.75
N VAL A 235 -4.88 -10.15 -7.09
CA VAL A 235 -5.76 -11.01 -7.86
C VAL A 235 -5.06 -11.36 -9.15
N LEU A 236 -5.28 -12.58 -9.60
CA LEU A 236 -4.97 -13.00 -10.95
C LEU A 236 -6.22 -12.78 -11.80
N LEU A 237 -6.18 -11.84 -12.74
CA LEU A 237 -7.32 -11.58 -13.63
C LEU A 237 -7.31 -12.56 -14.80
N ASN A 238 -8.48 -12.99 -15.26
CA ASN A 238 -8.60 -13.87 -16.42
C ASN A 238 -8.02 -13.23 -17.68
N SER A 239 -8.05 -11.90 -17.79
CA SER A 239 -7.46 -11.13 -18.88
C SER A 239 -5.92 -11.15 -18.90
N GLU A 240 -5.27 -11.52 -17.79
CA GLU A 240 -3.82 -11.60 -17.66
C GLU A 240 -3.28 -13.01 -17.96
N ILE A 241 -4.17 -14.00 -18.10
CA ILE A 241 -3.79 -15.37 -18.42
C ILE A 241 -3.14 -15.40 -19.80
N ASP A 242 -1.92 -15.90 -19.84
CA ASP A 242 -1.07 -16.02 -21.02
C ASP A 242 -0.77 -14.67 -21.71
N ALA A 243 -1.02 -13.54 -21.03
CA ALA A 243 -0.71 -12.19 -21.54
C ALA A 243 0.80 -11.96 -21.70
N MET A 244 1.62 -12.69 -20.93
CA MET A 244 3.06 -12.78 -21.12
C MET A 244 3.46 -14.23 -21.41
N PRO A 245 4.30 -14.49 -22.43
CA PRO A 245 4.80 -15.83 -22.70
C PRO A 245 5.54 -16.38 -21.49
N ALA A 246 5.13 -17.55 -21.01
CA ALA A 246 5.81 -18.23 -19.94
C ALA A 246 7.14 -18.85 -20.43
N PRO A 247 8.18 -18.92 -19.58
CA PRO A 247 9.42 -19.61 -19.88
C PRO A 247 9.20 -21.09 -20.20
N THR A 248 10.10 -21.67 -20.98
CA THR A 248 10.10 -23.12 -21.26
C THR A 248 10.15 -23.90 -19.95
N GLY A 249 9.19 -24.81 -19.74
CA GLY A 249 9.07 -25.60 -18.52
C GLY A 249 7.91 -25.20 -17.61
N VAL A 250 7.34 -24.00 -17.79
CA VAL A 250 6.04 -23.65 -17.18
C VAL A 250 4.92 -24.28 -18.02
N MET A 251 4.09 -25.11 -17.38
CA MET A 251 3.05 -25.88 -18.05
C MET A 251 1.65 -25.30 -17.81
N GLY A 252 0.79 -25.42 -18.83
CA GLY A 252 -0.60 -25.01 -18.78
C GLY A 252 -0.82 -23.50 -18.90
N ARG A 253 -2.07 -23.08 -18.66
CA ARG A 253 -2.47 -21.67 -18.61
C ARG A 253 -1.78 -21.00 -17.42
N SER A 254 -1.22 -19.82 -17.66
CA SER A 254 -0.27 -19.24 -16.71
C SER A 254 -0.44 -17.74 -16.56
N VAL A 255 -0.10 -17.20 -15.38
CA VAL A 255 -0.08 -15.76 -15.12
C VAL A 255 1.26 -15.40 -14.50
N ARG A 256 1.86 -14.32 -14.99
CA ARG A 256 3.11 -13.80 -14.44
C ARG A 256 2.83 -12.93 -13.22
N PHE A 257 3.51 -13.22 -12.12
CA PHE A 257 3.51 -12.38 -10.93
C PHE A 257 4.92 -12.31 -10.33
N ASN A 258 5.39 -11.11 -10.00
CA ASN A 258 6.73 -10.90 -9.46
C ASN A 258 6.60 -10.42 -8.00
N PRO A 259 6.54 -11.33 -7.01
CA PRO A 259 6.45 -10.95 -5.60
C PRO A 259 7.71 -10.23 -5.15
N ARG A 260 7.63 -9.47 -4.06
CA ARG A 260 8.75 -8.67 -3.54
C ARG A 260 9.37 -9.31 -2.31
N VAL A 261 10.63 -9.00 -2.06
CA VAL A 261 11.32 -9.24 -0.78
C VAL A 261 12.12 -7.99 -0.42
N ILE A 262 12.36 -7.78 0.87
CA ILE A 262 13.16 -6.66 1.39
C ILE A 262 14.36 -7.20 2.15
N SER A 263 15.54 -6.64 1.89
CA SER A 263 16.76 -7.03 2.58
C SER A 263 16.79 -6.43 3.99
N ASN A 264 17.52 -7.08 4.91
CA ASN A 264 17.74 -6.53 6.25
C ASN A 264 18.48 -5.17 6.22
N SER A 265 19.34 -4.95 5.23
CA SER A 265 19.98 -3.67 5.01
C SER A 265 18.97 -2.58 4.65
N ASP A 266 18.02 -2.85 3.75
CA ASP A 266 17.04 -1.85 3.33
C ASP A 266 15.97 -1.62 4.42
N TRP A 267 15.57 -2.66 5.14
CA TRP A 267 14.69 -2.54 6.32
C TRP A 267 15.27 -1.57 7.36
N THR A 268 16.59 -1.55 7.53
CA THR A 268 17.28 -0.65 8.45
C THR A 268 17.53 0.73 7.85
N ALA A 269 17.96 0.78 6.58
CA ALA A 269 18.41 2.01 5.93
C ALA A 269 17.25 2.95 5.55
N ILE A 270 16.13 2.41 5.06
CA ILE A 270 14.99 3.21 4.60
C ILE A 270 14.48 4.12 5.73
N PRO A 271 14.13 3.61 6.93
CA PRO A 271 13.71 4.46 8.04
C PRO A 271 14.75 5.51 8.44
N ALA A 272 16.03 5.13 8.48
CA ALA A 272 17.11 6.03 8.87
C ALA A 272 17.24 7.22 7.89
N THR A 273 17.05 6.97 6.60
CA THR A 273 17.05 8.02 5.56
C THR A 273 15.77 8.86 5.53
N SER A 274 14.70 8.39 6.17
CA SER A 274 13.40 9.06 6.20
C SER A 274 13.10 9.76 7.52
N THR A 275 14.13 10.30 8.19
CA THR A 275 14.08 10.97 9.51
C THR A 275 13.81 10.07 10.72
N LEU A 276 13.50 8.79 10.52
CA LEU A 276 13.31 7.82 11.60
C LEU A 276 14.65 7.13 11.94
N THR A 277 15.57 7.91 12.51
CA THR A 277 16.96 7.50 12.77
C THR A 277 17.11 6.27 13.68
N SER A 278 16.12 5.97 14.52
CA SER A 278 16.09 4.78 15.38
C SER A 278 15.65 3.50 14.65
N GLY A 279 15.24 3.60 13.38
CA GLY A 279 14.61 2.48 12.68
C GLY A 279 13.13 2.31 13.05
N ILE A 280 12.51 1.29 12.46
CA ILE A 280 11.19 0.79 12.89
C ILE A 280 11.34 0.15 14.27
N THR A 281 10.49 0.55 15.20
CA THR A 281 10.47 0.01 16.57
C THR A 281 10.17 -1.49 16.51
N ARG A 282 10.90 -2.30 17.28
CA ARG A 282 10.64 -3.75 17.36
C ARG A 282 9.18 -4.03 17.69
N GLY A 283 8.58 -4.95 16.95
CA GLY A 283 7.17 -5.32 17.07
C GLY A 283 6.22 -4.39 16.29
N ARG A 284 6.72 -3.32 15.66
CA ARG A 284 5.95 -2.50 14.71
C ARG A 284 6.25 -2.92 13.27
N GLY A 285 5.38 -2.54 12.36
CA GLY A 285 5.51 -2.89 10.94
C GLY A 285 5.68 -1.65 10.06
N ALA A 286 5.74 -1.90 8.76
CA ALA A 286 5.60 -0.88 7.73
C ALA A 286 4.41 -1.21 6.82
N LEU A 287 3.76 -0.18 6.29
CA LEU A 287 2.85 -0.29 5.16
C LEU A 287 3.54 0.31 3.95
N ALA A 288 3.52 -0.34 2.81
CA ALA A 288 4.10 0.21 1.59
C ALA A 288 3.30 -0.21 0.36
N GLY A 289 3.65 0.31 -0.79
CA GLY A 289 3.03 -0.10 -2.04
C GLY A 289 3.25 0.90 -3.16
N GLU A 290 2.41 0.79 -4.18
CA GLU A 290 2.40 1.73 -5.29
C GLU A 290 0.98 2.23 -5.57
N VAL A 291 0.89 3.39 -6.21
CA VAL A 291 -0.36 3.97 -6.72
C VAL A 291 -0.34 3.89 -8.24
N HIS A 292 -1.38 3.28 -8.82
CA HIS A 292 -1.58 3.14 -10.26
C HIS A 292 -2.99 3.59 -10.64
N ASP A 293 -3.19 3.83 -11.93
CA ASP A 293 -4.50 4.07 -12.50
C ASP A 293 -5.22 2.75 -12.88
N CYS A 294 -6.40 2.84 -13.48
CA CYS A 294 -7.21 1.69 -13.87
C CYS A 294 -6.61 0.86 -15.02
N ASP A 295 -5.57 1.34 -15.69
CA ASP A 295 -4.83 0.59 -16.73
C ASP A 295 -3.57 -0.09 -16.16
N ASP A 296 -3.41 -0.16 -14.83
CA ASP A 296 -2.21 -0.63 -14.14
C ASP A 296 -0.94 0.17 -14.53
N VAL A 297 -1.10 1.48 -14.72
CA VAL A 297 0.03 2.41 -14.94
C VAL A 297 0.28 3.24 -13.68
N ARG A 298 1.54 3.22 -13.22
CA ARG A 298 1.99 3.98 -12.03
C ARG A 298 1.72 5.46 -12.17
N LEU A 299 1.32 6.06 -11.05
CA LEU A 299 0.96 7.47 -10.94
C LEU A 299 1.93 8.24 -10.04
N ALA A 300 2.49 9.32 -10.57
CA ALA A 300 3.18 10.33 -9.77
C ALA A 300 2.19 11.34 -9.17
N ASN A 301 2.63 12.01 -8.11
CA ASN A 301 1.95 13.08 -7.37
C ASN A 301 0.68 12.62 -6.61
N ALA A 302 0.57 11.31 -6.35
CA ALA A 302 -0.46 10.77 -5.46
C ALA A 302 -0.02 10.87 -3.99
N THR A 303 -0.97 11.13 -3.11
CA THR A 303 -0.73 11.12 -1.65
C THR A 303 -1.47 9.97 -1.01
N VAL A 304 -0.82 9.29 -0.06
CA VAL A 304 -1.35 8.11 0.61
C VAL A 304 -1.36 8.32 2.11
N GLU A 305 -2.45 7.90 2.76
CA GLU A 305 -2.58 7.91 4.21
C GLU A 305 -3.30 6.64 4.68
N SER A 306 -3.26 6.39 5.99
CA SER A 306 -3.95 5.27 6.61
C SER A 306 -4.82 5.68 7.80
N THR A 307 -5.71 4.79 8.20
CA THR A 307 -6.55 4.92 9.39
C THR A 307 -6.73 3.54 10.04
N PRO A 308 -6.60 3.40 11.37
CA PRO A 308 -6.22 4.46 12.32
C PRO A 308 -4.77 4.90 12.10
N ARG A 309 -4.50 6.19 12.35
CA ARG A 309 -3.15 6.75 12.43
C ARG A 309 -2.95 7.29 13.84
N ARG A 310 -1.95 6.80 14.55
CA ARG A 310 -1.59 7.21 15.91
C ARG A 310 -0.59 8.35 15.84
N ALA A 311 -0.57 9.19 16.87
CA ALA A 311 0.34 10.32 16.95
C ALA A 311 1.83 9.93 16.95
N TRP A 312 2.13 8.66 17.26
CA TRP A 312 3.48 8.07 17.28
C TRP A 312 3.72 7.09 16.12
N ASP A 313 2.82 6.99 15.14
CA ASP A 313 3.17 6.34 13.88
C ASP A 313 4.20 7.19 13.14
N GLY A 314 5.11 6.52 12.42
CA GLY A 314 6.15 7.20 11.66
C GLY A 314 5.62 8.00 10.46
N PRO A 315 6.54 8.61 9.71
CA PRO A 315 6.18 9.42 8.56
C PRO A 315 5.63 8.57 7.41
N VAL A 316 4.83 9.22 6.56
CA VAL A 316 4.61 8.76 5.18
C VAL A 316 5.84 9.21 4.39
N VAL A 317 6.43 8.29 3.63
CA VAL A 317 7.63 8.51 2.83
C VAL A 317 7.33 8.17 1.38
N TYR A 318 7.89 8.94 0.47
CA TYR A 318 7.82 8.72 -0.96
C TYR A 318 9.22 8.50 -1.50
N PHE A 319 9.35 7.72 -2.57
CA PHE A 319 10.65 7.28 -3.07
C PHE A 319 11.05 8.01 -4.35
N SER A 320 12.36 8.06 -4.60
CA SER A 320 12.98 8.51 -5.85
C SER A 320 12.59 7.63 -7.05
N GLU A 321 13.01 8.03 -8.25
CA GLU A 321 12.66 7.39 -9.53
C GLU A 321 13.60 6.24 -9.94
N ASN A 322 14.34 5.70 -8.98
CA ASN A 322 15.20 4.53 -9.19
C ASN A 322 14.47 3.25 -8.74
N ASP A 323 13.88 2.51 -9.67
CA ASP A 323 13.05 1.33 -9.34
C ASP A 323 13.85 0.12 -8.84
N THR A 324 15.16 0.14 -9.04
CA THR A 324 16.07 -0.94 -8.62
C THR A 324 16.74 -0.65 -7.28
N ASN A 325 16.77 0.62 -6.90
CA ASN A 325 17.28 1.12 -5.63
C ASN A 325 16.46 2.35 -5.20
N PRO A 326 15.17 2.17 -4.86
CA PRO A 326 14.32 3.28 -4.47
C PRO A 326 14.75 3.77 -3.09
N LEU A 327 15.28 4.99 -3.05
CA LEU A 327 15.60 5.69 -1.80
C LEU A 327 14.48 6.67 -1.45
N PRO A 328 14.15 6.84 -0.15
CA PRO A 328 13.28 7.91 0.29
C PRO A 328 13.75 9.27 -0.22
N ASP A 329 12.83 10.07 -0.72
CA ASP A 329 13.06 11.43 -1.22
C ASP A 329 12.22 12.41 -0.41
N LEU A 330 12.86 13.03 0.59
CA LEU A 330 12.21 14.01 1.48
C LEU A 330 11.70 15.25 0.73
N SER A 331 12.21 15.54 -0.46
CA SER A 331 11.69 16.65 -1.27
C SER A 331 10.25 16.41 -1.77
N ARG A 332 9.78 15.15 -1.68
CA ARG A 332 8.46 14.73 -2.13
C ARG A 332 7.39 14.73 -1.06
N GLU A 333 7.72 15.06 0.19
CA GLU A 333 6.70 15.20 1.27
C GLU A 333 5.57 16.15 0.87
N GLN A 334 5.86 17.19 0.10
CA GLN A 334 4.89 18.16 -0.39
C GLN A 334 4.37 17.89 -1.81
N ARG A 335 4.76 16.78 -2.43
CA ARG A 335 4.40 16.41 -3.82
C ARG A 335 3.60 15.11 -3.89
N GLY A 336 3.99 14.10 -3.11
CA GLY A 336 3.46 12.74 -3.20
C GLY A 336 4.40 11.78 -3.93
N THR A 337 3.87 10.66 -4.42
CA THR A 337 4.61 9.60 -5.13
C THR A 337 5.40 10.13 -6.33
N SER A 338 6.55 9.54 -6.64
CA SER A 338 7.29 9.80 -7.89
C SER A 338 6.67 9.05 -9.08
N LEU A 339 7.33 9.08 -10.24
CA LEU A 339 6.97 8.24 -11.39
C LEU A 339 6.95 6.73 -11.07
N LEU A 340 7.48 6.28 -9.93
CA LEU A 340 7.33 4.88 -9.54
C LEU A 340 6.03 4.58 -8.77
N GLY A 341 5.25 5.61 -8.46
CA GLY A 341 4.03 5.47 -7.65
C GLY A 341 4.30 5.02 -6.21
N THR A 342 5.56 4.89 -5.79
CA THR A 342 5.93 4.18 -4.57
C THR A 342 5.79 5.05 -3.32
N TYR A 343 5.22 4.46 -2.27
CA TYR A 343 5.06 5.07 -0.95
C TYR A 343 5.35 4.06 0.16
N ALA A 344 5.62 4.55 1.37
CA ALA A 344 5.56 3.76 2.58
C ALA A 344 5.10 4.60 3.78
N LEU A 345 4.43 3.98 4.73
CA LEU A 345 4.20 4.48 6.08
C LEU A 345 5.04 3.62 7.01
N LEU A 346 5.93 4.25 7.74
CA LEU A 346 6.92 3.56 8.55
C LEU A 346 6.50 3.53 10.01
N ASP A 347 7.01 2.52 10.74
CA ASP A 347 6.83 2.38 12.18
C ASP A 347 5.36 2.51 12.59
N VAL A 348 4.55 1.60 12.05
CA VAL A 348 3.10 1.55 12.22
C VAL A 348 2.75 0.46 13.23
N GLU A 349 1.83 0.77 14.14
CA GLU A 349 1.32 -0.24 15.08
C GLU A 349 0.70 -1.46 14.36
N PRO A 350 0.96 -2.70 14.82
CA PRO A 350 0.25 -3.87 14.32
C PRO A 350 -1.26 -3.80 14.53
N GLY A 351 -2.01 -4.35 13.57
CA GLY A 351 -3.47 -4.44 13.63
C GLY A 351 -4.16 -4.10 12.31
N PRO A 352 -5.50 -4.11 12.29
CA PRO A 352 -6.28 -3.75 11.12
C PRO A 352 -6.00 -2.31 10.71
N VAL A 353 -5.82 -2.09 9.41
CA VAL A 353 -5.56 -0.78 8.84
C VAL A 353 -6.41 -0.61 7.57
N ARG A 354 -6.87 0.60 7.34
CA ARG A 354 -7.37 1.03 6.04
C ARG A 354 -6.39 2.02 5.46
N VAL A 355 -6.08 1.87 4.18
CA VAL A 355 -5.22 2.78 3.45
C VAL A 355 -6.00 3.33 2.26
N ALA A 356 -5.79 4.61 1.93
CA ALA A 356 -6.37 5.22 0.76
C ALA A 356 -5.40 6.20 0.10
N ALA A 357 -5.54 6.35 -1.22
CA ALA A 357 -4.77 7.27 -2.02
C ALA A 357 -5.68 8.31 -2.68
N VAL A 358 -5.19 9.55 -2.76
CA VAL A 358 -5.84 10.64 -3.51
C VAL A 358 -4.81 11.37 -4.36
N GLY A 359 -5.28 12.13 -5.35
CA GLY A 359 -4.44 13.03 -6.12
C GLY A 359 -5.25 14.11 -6.82
N TYR A 360 -4.59 14.96 -7.60
CA TYR A 360 -5.25 16.01 -8.36
C TYR A 360 -5.43 15.61 -9.82
N ASN A 361 -6.65 15.70 -10.36
CA ASN A 361 -6.88 15.52 -11.79
C ASN A 361 -6.42 16.75 -12.61
N ALA A 362 -6.58 16.72 -13.94
CA ALA A 362 -6.19 17.83 -14.81
C ALA A 362 -6.88 19.18 -14.47
N ALA A 363 -8.07 19.14 -13.87
CA ALA A 363 -8.81 20.31 -13.40
C ALA A 363 -8.39 20.77 -11.98
N ARG A 364 -7.37 20.13 -11.38
CA ARG A 364 -6.93 20.33 -9.99
C ARG A 364 -8.01 20.09 -8.95
N ALA A 365 -8.98 19.24 -9.26
CA ALA A 365 -9.90 18.69 -8.28
C ALA A 365 -9.26 17.45 -7.63
N VAL A 366 -9.46 17.28 -6.33
CA VAL A 366 -9.01 16.08 -5.61
C VAL A 366 -9.89 14.90 -6.04
N VAL A 367 -9.25 13.79 -6.40
CA VAL A 367 -9.91 12.56 -6.84
C VAL A 367 -9.40 11.37 -6.05
N HIS A 368 -10.28 10.37 -5.90
CA HIS A 368 -9.93 9.09 -5.28
C HIS A 368 -9.10 8.21 -6.21
N LEU A 369 -8.10 7.52 -5.66
CA LEU A 369 -7.20 6.62 -6.41
C LEU A 369 -7.20 5.18 -5.89
N GLY A 370 -8.06 4.87 -4.93
CA GLY A 370 -8.18 3.54 -4.36
C GLY A 370 -8.15 3.56 -2.84
N SER A 371 -8.80 2.56 -2.26
CA SER A 371 -8.72 2.26 -0.83
C SER A 371 -8.75 0.75 -0.62
N TYR A 372 -8.12 0.30 0.46
CA TYR A 372 -8.08 -1.12 0.79
C TYR A 372 -8.00 -1.33 2.30
N ARG A 373 -8.55 -2.45 2.79
CA ARG A 373 -8.45 -2.88 4.19
C ARG A 373 -7.39 -3.97 4.29
N ALA A 374 -6.33 -3.72 5.04
CA ALA A 374 -5.24 -4.66 5.25
C ALA A 374 -4.99 -4.84 6.76
N ARG A 375 -3.92 -5.56 7.08
CA ARG A 375 -3.42 -5.69 8.44
C ARG A 375 -1.92 -5.42 8.48
N ILE A 376 -1.48 -4.66 9.48
CA ILE A 376 -0.06 -4.52 9.80
C ILE A 376 0.35 -5.67 10.71
N PHE A 377 1.42 -6.38 10.34
CA PHE A 377 2.02 -7.43 11.17
C PHE A 377 3.32 -6.93 11.80
N PRO A 378 3.66 -7.41 13.01
CA PRO A 378 4.90 -7.02 13.68
C PRO A 378 6.13 -7.40 12.83
N ASP A 379 7.15 -6.52 12.83
CA ASP A 379 8.46 -6.74 12.20
C ASP A 379 8.40 -7.15 10.72
N SER A 380 7.42 -6.62 9.99
CA SER A 380 7.12 -7.00 8.60
C SER A 380 6.70 -5.80 7.75
N VAL A 381 6.62 -6.02 6.43
CA VAL A 381 6.03 -5.08 5.48
C VAL A 381 4.66 -5.59 5.03
N THR A 382 3.64 -4.78 5.19
CA THR A 382 2.35 -4.96 4.52
C THR A 382 2.37 -4.19 3.21
N LEU A 383 2.23 -4.86 2.08
CA LEU A 383 2.11 -4.20 0.77
C LEU A 383 0.65 -4.04 0.37
N VAL A 384 0.30 -2.83 -0.04
CA VAL A 384 -0.99 -2.51 -0.67
C VAL A 384 -0.72 -1.68 -1.91
N THR A 385 -0.84 -2.32 -3.08
CA THR A 385 -0.75 -1.62 -4.36
C THR A 385 -2.14 -1.28 -4.87
N PHE A 386 -2.39 0.00 -5.16
CA PHE A 386 -3.63 0.44 -5.79
C PHE A 386 -3.50 0.29 -7.31
N ARG A 387 -4.18 -0.70 -7.87
CA ARG A 387 -4.17 -1.05 -9.31
C ARG A 387 -5.55 -0.85 -9.91
N GLY A 388 -6.08 0.36 -9.72
CA GLY A 388 -7.51 0.62 -9.90
C GLY A 388 -8.39 -0.10 -8.87
N MET A 389 -9.69 -0.20 -9.17
CA MET A 389 -10.65 -0.99 -8.40
C MET A 389 -10.54 -2.48 -8.78
N ARG A 390 -10.79 -3.36 -7.81
CA ARG A 390 -10.90 -4.80 -8.00
C ARG A 390 -12.33 -5.28 -7.81
N PRO A 391 -12.76 -6.37 -8.48
CA PRO A 391 -14.14 -6.80 -8.44
C PRO A 391 -14.77 -6.99 -7.06
N TRP A 392 -14.03 -7.52 -6.09
CA TRP A 392 -14.54 -7.74 -4.72
C TRP A 392 -14.61 -6.47 -3.88
N GLN A 393 -13.98 -5.38 -4.33
CA GLN A 393 -14.08 -4.06 -3.69
C GLN A 393 -15.33 -3.31 -4.15
N ALA A 394 -15.88 -3.66 -5.32
CA ALA A 394 -17.10 -3.06 -5.82
C ALA A 394 -18.29 -3.44 -4.91
N PRO A 395 -19.29 -2.57 -4.74
CA PRO A 395 -20.48 -2.90 -3.97
C PRO A 395 -21.19 -4.06 -4.65
N ALA A 396 -21.75 -4.98 -3.86
CA ALA A 396 -22.68 -5.98 -4.38
C ALA A 396 -23.83 -5.25 -5.11
N ARG A 397 -24.08 -5.65 -6.36
CA ARG A 397 -25.15 -5.06 -7.19
C ARG A 397 -26.53 -5.52 -6.75
#